data_AF-A0A8I6SHT5-F1
#
_entry.id   AF-A0A8I6SHT5-F1
#
_cell.length_a   1.000
_cell.length_b   1.000
_cell.length_c   1.000
_cell.angle_alpha   90.00
_cell.angle_beta   90.00
_cell.angle_gamma   90.00
#
_symmetry.space_group_name_H-M   'P 1'
#
loop_
_entity.id
_entity.type
_entity.pdbx_description
1 polymer ?
#
loop_
_entity_poly.entity_id
_entity_poly.type
_entity_poly.pdbx_seq_one_letter_code
_entity_poly.pdbx_strand_id
1 'polypeptide(L)'
;MLTQTYTLNFSIILQSFNCLDCKRREVSGKRFWSLVELLGDGSPHDFFRNCTVHNYFPLCLLSGKGKNVTPPELKTAVQKEINEMCDQSLVNVISLLDIEIVIAVGRFAEKRAQIIKERFQLPIRVCYISHPSPRNPESNKNWLLSTKDLLLNKYGLLKLFSP
;
A
#
# COMPACT_ATOMS: atom_id res chain seq x y z
N MET A 1 -17.89 18.03 -7.47
CA MET A 1 -17.97 16.56 -7.30
C MET A 1 -16.56 16.14 -6.93
N LEU A 2 -16.26 16.02 -5.64
CA LEU A 2 -14.91 15.80 -5.12
C LEU A 2 -14.55 14.34 -5.36
N THR A 3 -13.63 14.07 -6.28
CA THR A 3 -12.99 12.77 -6.48
C THR A 3 -12.10 12.50 -5.29
N GLN A 4 -12.60 11.70 -4.35
CA GLN A 4 -11.82 11.16 -3.24
C GLN A 4 -10.82 10.17 -3.83
N THR A 5 -9.54 10.31 -3.52
CA THR A 5 -8.52 9.37 -3.97
C THR A 5 -7.90 8.74 -2.71
N TYR A 6 -7.47 7.46 -2.73
CA TYR A 6 -6.95 6.78 -1.53
C TYR A 6 -5.71 5.94 -1.86
N THR A 7 -4.64 5.95 -1.07
CA THR A 7 -3.36 5.27 -1.42
C THR A 7 -3.16 3.92 -0.71
N LEU A 8 -2.80 2.86 -1.45
CA LEU A 8 -2.40 1.53 -0.95
C LEU A 8 -0.94 1.18 -1.31
N ASN A 9 -0.14 0.69 -0.36
CA ASN A 9 1.33 0.47 -0.48
C ASN A 9 1.72 -0.99 -0.86
N PHE A 10 2.52 -1.20 -1.93
CA PHE A 10 3.02 -2.50 -2.45
C PHE A 10 4.45 -2.49 -3.02
N SER A 11 5.45 -2.98 -2.27
CA SER A 11 6.77 -3.24 -2.87
C SER A 11 6.77 -4.55 -3.68
N ILE A 12 7.00 -4.45 -5.00
CA ILE A 12 7.24 -5.58 -5.90
C ILE A 12 8.74 -5.91 -5.92
N ILE A 13 9.10 -7.19 -5.71
CA ILE A 13 10.48 -7.68 -5.86
C ILE A 13 10.50 -8.65 -7.04
N LEU A 14 11.18 -8.29 -8.12
CA LEU A 14 11.47 -9.19 -9.25
C LEU A 14 12.98 -9.20 -9.53
N GLN A 15 13.57 -10.39 -9.58
CA GLN A 15 14.86 -10.63 -10.22
C GLN A 15 14.65 -11.42 -11.51
N SER A 16 15.48 -11.09 -12.52
CA SER A 16 15.22 -11.12 -13.97
C SER A 16 13.94 -10.35 -14.35
N PHE A 17 14.13 -9.15 -14.90
CA PHE A 17 13.03 -8.28 -15.32
C PHE A 17 12.58 -8.66 -16.72
N ASN A 18 11.69 -9.65 -16.80
CA ASN A 18 11.04 -10.04 -18.04
C ASN A 18 9.70 -9.32 -18.23
N CYS A 19 9.46 -8.23 -17.49
CA CYS A 19 8.21 -7.46 -17.53
C CYS A 19 6.97 -8.38 -17.46
N LEU A 20 6.08 -8.27 -18.45
CA LEU A 20 4.86 -9.06 -18.61
C LEU A 20 5.13 -10.54 -18.93
N ASP A 21 6.32 -10.89 -19.43
CA ASP A 21 6.73 -12.27 -19.70
C ASP A 21 7.24 -13.02 -18.45
N CYS A 22 7.29 -12.35 -17.30
CA CYS A 22 7.68 -12.97 -16.05
C CYS A 22 6.74 -14.12 -15.69
N LYS A 23 7.28 -15.34 -15.57
CA LYS A 23 6.51 -16.52 -15.18
C LYS A 23 6.34 -16.66 -13.66
N ARG A 24 7.07 -15.86 -12.87
CA ARG A 24 6.95 -15.85 -11.41
C ARG A 24 5.68 -15.10 -11.01
N ARG A 25 4.99 -15.63 -10.00
CA ARG A 25 3.82 -14.98 -9.39
C ARG A 25 4.22 -14.40 -8.04
N GLU A 26 4.04 -13.11 -7.88
CA GLU A 26 4.23 -12.43 -6.59
C GLU A 26 2.96 -12.61 -5.75
N VAL A 27 3.07 -13.37 -4.65
CA VAL A 27 1.91 -13.84 -3.87
C VAL A 27 1.18 -12.71 -3.18
N SER A 28 1.90 -11.69 -2.69
CA SER A 28 1.31 -10.57 -1.96
C SER A 28 0.46 -9.72 -2.90
N GLY A 29 0.96 -9.43 -4.09
CA GLY A 29 0.29 -8.70 -5.16
C GLY A 29 -0.89 -9.48 -5.70
N LYS A 30 -0.77 -10.80 -5.90
CA LYS A 30 -1.95 -11.63 -6.26
C LYS A 30 -3.07 -11.47 -5.22
N ARG A 31 -2.77 -11.63 -3.94
CA ARG A 31 -3.77 -11.49 -2.86
C ARG A 31 -4.39 -10.10 -2.82
N PHE A 32 -3.57 -9.06 -2.99
CA PHE A 32 -4.03 -7.69 -2.99
C PHE A 32 -4.91 -7.36 -4.20
N TRP A 33 -4.49 -7.72 -5.40
CA TRP A 33 -5.29 -7.45 -6.60
C TRP A 33 -6.61 -8.24 -6.60
N SER A 34 -6.66 -9.41 -5.97
CA SER A 34 -7.93 -10.10 -5.69
C SER A 34 -8.81 -9.36 -4.68
N LEU A 35 -8.24 -8.62 -3.71
CA LEU A 35 -9.01 -7.72 -2.84
C LEU A 35 -9.57 -6.53 -3.62
N VAL A 36 -8.75 -5.91 -4.47
CA VAL A 36 -9.16 -4.82 -5.34
C VAL A 36 -10.32 -5.23 -6.24
N GLU A 37 -10.20 -6.39 -6.90
CA GLU A 37 -11.26 -6.98 -7.72
C GLU A 37 -12.55 -7.21 -6.91
N LEU A 38 -12.44 -7.76 -5.70
CA LEU A 38 -13.58 -8.03 -4.83
C LEU A 38 -14.25 -6.76 -4.26
N LEU A 39 -13.49 -5.66 -4.13
CA LEU A 39 -14.00 -4.37 -3.69
C LEU A 39 -14.63 -3.59 -4.85
N GLY A 40 -14.11 -3.73 -6.07
CA GLY A 40 -14.68 -3.11 -7.27
C GLY A 40 -15.78 -3.94 -7.95
N ASP A 41 -16.28 -5.01 -7.32
CA ASP A 41 -17.25 -5.95 -7.90
C ASP A 41 -16.84 -6.46 -9.30
N GLY A 42 -15.55 -6.78 -9.46
CA GLY A 42 -14.96 -7.23 -10.72
C GLY A 42 -14.56 -6.09 -11.69
N SER A 43 -14.97 -4.85 -11.42
CA SER A 43 -14.68 -3.67 -12.24
C SER A 43 -13.52 -2.85 -11.68
N PRO A 44 -12.38 -2.73 -12.39
CA PRO A 44 -11.31 -1.83 -11.96
C PRO A 44 -11.78 -0.37 -11.96
N HIS A 45 -12.70 0.01 -12.86
CA HIS A 45 -13.24 1.37 -12.90
C HIS A 45 -13.94 1.73 -11.59
N ASP A 46 -14.72 0.81 -11.03
CA ASP A 46 -15.49 1.11 -9.81
C ASP A 46 -14.61 1.15 -8.57
N PHE A 47 -13.52 0.38 -8.55
CA PHE A 47 -12.49 0.55 -7.53
C PHE A 47 -11.72 1.88 -7.68
N PHE A 48 -11.18 2.16 -8.87
CA PHE A 48 -10.31 3.32 -9.10
C PHE A 48 -11.07 4.66 -9.19
N ARG A 49 -12.41 4.64 -9.24
CA ARG A 49 -13.24 5.83 -9.12
C ARG A 49 -12.91 6.64 -7.87
N ASN A 50 -12.71 5.94 -6.76
CA ASN A 50 -12.45 6.55 -5.45
C ASN A 50 -11.08 6.14 -4.88
N CYS A 51 -10.39 5.15 -5.46
CA CYS A 51 -9.14 4.62 -4.91
C CYS A 51 -7.95 4.80 -5.86
N THR A 52 -6.75 4.79 -5.30
CA THR A 52 -5.47 4.65 -5.99
C THR A 52 -4.56 3.67 -5.24
N VAL A 53 -3.44 3.30 -5.84
CA VAL A 53 -2.45 2.40 -5.24
C VAL A 53 -1.09 3.06 -5.46
N HIS A 54 -0.35 3.32 -4.38
CA HIS A 54 0.90 4.05 -4.43
C HIS A 54 1.91 3.54 -3.40
N ASN A 55 3.15 3.38 -3.87
CA ASN A 55 4.28 2.92 -3.08
C ASN A 55 5.02 4.10 -2.47
N TYR A 56 5.10 4.12 -1.15
CA TYR A 56 5.88 5.05 -0.36
C TYR A 56 7.36 5.02 -0.75
N PHE A 57 7.92 3.82 -0.94
CA PHE A 57 9.29 3.65 -1.43
C PHE A 57 9.25 3.00 -2.82
N PRO A 58 9.60 3.74 -3.89
CA PRO A 58 9.47 3.26 -5.27
C PRO A 58 10.63 2.36 -5.72
N LEU A 59 11.70 2.25 -4.93
CA LEU A 59 12.89 1.49 -5.31
C LEU A 59 12.88 0.08 -4.72
N CYS A 60 13.46 -0.85 -5.46
CA CYS A 60 13.81 -2.19 -4.98
C CYS A 60 15.33 -2.25 -4.80
N LEU A 61 15.80 -2.51 -3.59
CA LEU A 61 17.24 -2.60 -3.30
C LEU A 61 17.65 -4.06 -3.21
N LEU A 62 18.74 -4.41 -3.88
CA LEU A 62 19.29 -5.75 -3.92
C LEU A 62 20.73 -5.72 -3.42
N SER A 63 21.13 -6.72 -2.63
CA SER A 63 22.53 -6.92 -2.27
C SER A 63 23.33 -7.41 -3.48
N GLY A 64 24.66 -7.44 -3.38
CA GLY A 64 25.51 -7.99 -4.44
C GLY A 64 25.24 -9.46 -4.79
N LYS A 65 24.54 -10.20 -3.91
CA LYS A 65 24.09 -11.59 -4.15
C LYS A 65 22.64 -11.68 -4.65
N GLY A 66 22.00 -10.54 -4.93
CA GLY A 66 20.62 -10.50 -5.39
C GLY A 66 19.54 -10.67 -4.32
N LYS A 67 19.92 -10.71 -3.04
CA LYS A 67 18.94 -10.75 -1.95
C LYS A 67 18.27 -9.37 -1.83
N ASN A 68 16.95 -9.34 -1.72
CA ASN A 68 16.22 -8.12 -1.39
C ASN A 68 16.69 -7.50 -0.06
N VAL A 69 16.99 -6.21 -0.11
CA VAL A 69 17.35 -5.37 1.03
C VAL A 69 16.18 -4.42 1.27
N THR A 70 15.53 -4.57 2.41
CA THR A 70 14.44 -3.70 2.83
C THR A 70 14.99 -2.41 3.45
N PRO A 71 14.25 -1.29 3.44
CA PRO A 71 14.70 -0.05 4.07
C PRO A 71 15.19 -0.23 5.52
N PRO A 72 14.55 -1.04 6.39
CA PRO A 72 15.06 -1.31 7.74
C PRO A 72 16.45 -1.97 7.80
N GLU A 73 16.90 -2.64 6.73
CA GLU A 73 18.22 -3.28 6.64
C GLU A 73 19.33 -2.28 6.24
N LEU A 74 19.00 -1.04 5.90
CA LEU A 74 19.98 0.01 5.55
C LEU A 74 20.60 0.66 6.79
N LYS A 75 21.71 1.38 6.65
CA LYS A 75 22.27 2.20 7.73
C LYS A 75 21.28 3.28 8.16
N THR A 76 21.17 3.56 9.46
CA THR A 76 20.18 4.50 10.02
C THR A 76 20.19 5.88 9.37
N ALA A 77 21.37 6.42 9.04
CA ALA A 77 21.49 7.72 8.36
C ALA A 77 20.83 7.70 6.97
N VAL A 78 21.08 6.65 6.18
CA VAL A 78 20.50 6.46 4.84
C VAL A 78 18.99 6.24 4.94
N GLN A 79 18.52 5.48 5.95
CA GLN A 79 17.09 5.31 6.18
C GLN A 79 16.39 6.65 6.42
N LYS A 80 17.01 7.54 7.20
CA LYS A 80 16.44 8.85 7.51
C LYS A 80 16.28 9.69 6.25
N GLU A 81 17.33 9.79 5.43
CA GLU A 81 17.31 10.55 4.18
C GLU A 81 16.27 10.03 3.18
N ILE A 82 16.24 8.70 2.97
CA ILE A 82 15.22 8.06 2.11
C ILE A 82 13.82 8.35 2.63
N ASN A 83 13.61 8.21 3.94
CA ASN A 83 12.31 8.45 4.53
C ASN A 83 11.86 9.90 4.40
N GLU A 84 12.77 10.88 4.54
CA GLU A 84 12.44 12.29 4.36
C GLU A 84 12.00 12.60 2.92
N MET A 85 12.68 12.03 1.92
CA MET A 85 12.29 12.18 0.52
C MET A 85 10.94 11.51 0.22
N CYS A 86 10.74 10.28 0.70
CA CYS A 86 9.50 9.53 0.52
C CYS A 86 8.32 10.18 1.25
N ASP A 87 8.54 10.73 2.45
CA ASP A 87 7.54 11.50 3.18
C ASP A 87 7.06 12.67 2.34
N GLN A 88 7.98 13.49 1.84
CA GLN A 88 7.62 14.67 1.05
C GLN A 88 6.89 14.28 -0.23
N SER A 89 7.31 13.18 -0.89
CA SER A 89 6.59 12.64 -2.04
C SER A 89 5.16 12.23 -1.67
N LEU A 90 4.96 11.52 -0.56
CA LEU A 90 3.63 11.09 -0.15
C LEU A 90 2.74 12.28 0.25
N VAL A 91 3.30 13.29 0.92
CA VAL A 91 2.58 14.56 1.21
C VAL A 91 2.09 15.19 -0.09
N ASN A 92 2.96 15.30 -1.10
CA ASN A 92 2.59 15.87 -2.38
C ASN A 92 1.47 15.07 -3.05
N VAL A 93 1.55 13.73 -3.04
CA VAL A 93 0.49 12.86 -3.57
C VAL A 93 -0.82 13.05 -2.80
N ILE A 94 -0.77 13.13 -1.47
CA ILE A 94 -1.93 13.34 -0.61
C ILE A 94 -2.63 14.66 -0.95
N SER A 95 -1.87 15.74 -1.06
CA SER A 95 -2.42 17.06 -1.37
C SER A 95 -2.92 17.18 -2.81
N LEU A 96 -2.19 16.63 -3.79
CA LEU A 96 -2.56 16.72 -5.21
C LEU A 96 -3.82 15.94 -5.56
N LEU A 97 -4.04 14.81 -4.89
CA LEU A 97 -5.18 13.92 -5.16
C LEU A 97 -6.32 14.08 -4.15
N ASP A 98 -6.21 15.05 -3.24
CA ASP A 98 -7.18 15.29 -2.15
C ASP A 98 -7.50 14.02 -1.36
N ILE A 99 -6.45 13.32 -0.93
CA ILE A 99 -6.58 12.04 -0.21
C ILE A 99 -7.13 12.30 1.19
N GLU A 100 -8.32 11.78 1.51
CA GLU A 100 -8.89 11.86 2.87
C GLU A 100 -8.50 10.67 3.76
N ILE A 101 -8.25 9.49 3.16
CA ILE A 101 -8.00 8.24 3.90
C ILE A 101 -6.77 7.52 3.32
N VAL A 102 -5.82 7.19 4.18
CA VAL A 102 -4.67 6.36 3.83
C VAL A 102 -4.86 4.97 4.42
N ILE A 103 -4.96 3.96 3.55
CA ILE A 103 -4.98 2.56 3.97
C ILE A 103 -3.54 2.03 3.91
N ALA A 104 -2.91 1.99 5.08
CA ALA A 104 -1.57 1.48 5.24
C ALA A 104 -1.53 -0.05 5.22
N VAL A 105 -0.84 -0.60 4.23
CA VAL A 105 -0.63 -2.04 4.07
C VAL A 105 0.63 -2.46 4.81
N GLY A 106 0.46 -3.02 6.01
CA GLY A 106 1.56 -3.42 6.88
C GLY A 106 2.07 -2.29 7.81
N ARG A 107 2.78 -2.72 8.87
CA ARG A 107 3.16 -1.85 10.00
C ARG A 107 4.13 -0.73 9.64
N PHE A 108 5.03 -0.98 8.68
CA PHE A 108 5.95 0.05 8.21
C PHE A 108 5.17 1.22 7.58
N ALA A 109 4.27 0.92 6.64
CA ALA A 109 3.44 1.93 5.98
C ALA A 109 2.57 2.69 6.99
N GLU A 110 2.00 1.99 7.99
CA GLU A 110 1.17 2.60 9.03
C GLU A 110 1.98 3.60 9.85
N LYS A 111 3.16 3.18 10.33
CA LYS A 111 4.05 4.04 11.10
C LYS A 111 4.47 5.28 10.30
N ARG A 112 4.82 5.12 9.01
CA ARG A 112 5.18 6.26 8.15
C ARG A 112 4.00 7.20 7.95
N ALA A 113 2.82 6.67 7.62
CA ALA A 113 1.62 7.48 7.41
C ALA A 113 1.23 8.29 8.66
N GLN A 114 1.33 7.71 9.86
CA GLN A 114 1.07 8.42 11.12
C GLN A 114 2.09 9.54 11.37
N ILE A 115 3.39 9.26 11.18
CA ILE A 115 4.45 10.28 11.31
C ILE A 115 4.20 11.45 10.35
N ILE A 116 3.88 11.16 9.09
CA ILE A 116 3.62 12.18 8.08
C ILE A 116 2.37 12.99 8.45
N LYS A 117 1.29 12.30 8.86
CA LYS A 117 0.06 12.95 9.32
C LYS A 117 0.34 13.95 10.44
N GLU A 118 1.08 13.55 11.47
CA GLU A 118 1.40 14.41 12.62
C GLU A 118 2.36 15.54 12.23
N ARG A 119 3.45 15.21 11.52
CA ARG A 119 4.50 16.15 11.15
C ARG A 119 4.00 17.27 10.23
N PHE A 120 3.14 16.92 9.26
CA PHE A 120 2.61 17.86 8.26
C PHE A 120 1.18 18.29 8.55
N GLN A 121 0.61 17.88 9.69
CA GLN A 121 -0.74 18.24 10.15
C GLN A 121 -1.81 17.95 9.08
N LEU A 122 -1.65 16.83 8.38
CA LEU A 122 -2.55 16.46 7.28
C LEU A 122 -3.92 16.03 7.83
N PRO A 123 -5.04 16.49 7.25
CA PRO A 123 -6.39 16.15 7.69
C PRO A 123 -6.84 14.75 7.22
N ILE A 124 -5.94 13.76 7.29
CA ILE A 124 -6.18 12.41 6.78
C ILE A 124 -6.53 11.43 7.90
N ARG A 125 -7.36 10.43 7.59
CA ARG A 125 -7.56 9.24 8.44
C ARG A 125 -6.60 8.14 8.00
N VAL A 126 -5.83 7.59 8.93
CA VAL A 126 -4.95 6.44 8.66
C VAL A 126 -5.63 5.16 9.16
N CYS A 127 -5.82 4.21 8.25
CA CYS A 127 -6.37 2.88 8.49
C CYS A 127 -5.27 1.83 8.26
N TYR A 128 -5.26 0.75 9.03
CA TYR A 128 -4.26 -0.30 8.92
C TYR A 128 -4.89 -1.60 8.41
N ILE A 129 -4.22 -2.24 7.46
CA ILE A 129 -4.49 -3.63 7.10
C ILE A 129 -3.19 -4.44 7.21
N SER A 130 -3.32 -5.72 7.55
CA SER A 130 -2.15 -6.61 7.61
C SER A 130 -1.54 -6.78 6.22
N HIS A 131 -0.22 -6.94 6.13
CA HIS A 131 0.43 -7.13 4.84
C HIS A 131 0.09 -8.50 4.26
N PRO A 132 -0.24 -8.63 2.95
CA PRO A 132 -0.62 -9.91 2.34
C PRO A 132 0.53 -10.91 2.14
N SER A 133 1.73 -10.65 2.69
CA SER A 133 2.91 -11.46 2.43
C SER A 133 2.76 -12.84 3.06
N PRO A 134 3.19 -13.93 2.37
CA PRO A 134 3.19 -15.27 2.95
C PRO A 134 4.13 -15.40 4.16
N ARG A 135 5.08 -14.45 4.33
CA ARG A 135 5.94 -14.36 5.52
C ARG A 135 5.18 -14.00 6.79
N ASN A 136 3.99 -13.41 6.67
CA ASN A 136 3.09 -13.22 7.81
C ASN A 136 2.19 -14.47 7.98
N PRO A 137 2.32 -15.25 9.07
CA PRO A 137 1.50 -16.44 9.29
C PRO A 137 -0.01 -16.17 9.26
N GLU A 138 -0.43 -15.00 9.77
CA GLU A 138 -1.84 -14.60 9.80
C GLU A 138 -2.43 -14.45 8.38
N SER A 139 -1.59 -14.02 7.43
CA SER A 139 -2.01 -13.76 6.06
C SER A 139 -2.21 -15.05 5.23
N ASN A 140 -1.88 -16.22 5.77
CA ASN A 140 -2.00 -17.50 5.06
C ASN A 140 -3.35 -18.19 5.22
N LYS A 141 -4.26 -17.69 6.07
CA LYS A 141 -5.58 -18.28 6.27
C LYS A 141 -6.65 -17.58 5.43
N ASN A 142 -7.16 -16.45 5.92
CA ASN A 142 -8.32 -15.76 5.34
C ASN A 142 -8.07 -14.26 5.09
N TRP A 143 -6.85 -13.91 4.66
CA TRP A 143 -6.45 -12.52 4.50
C TRP A 143 -7.43 -11.69 3.67
N LEU A 144 -7.93 -12.25 2.57
CA LEU A 144 -8.83 -11.56 1.65
C LEU A 144 -10.16 -11.15 2.31
N LEU A 145 -10.92 -12.12 2.85
CA LEU A 145 -12.24 -11.83 3.42
C LEU A 145 -12.13 -11.07 4.74
N SER A 146 -11.13 -11.38 5.58
CA SER A 146 -10.89 -10.63 6.81
C SER A 146 -10.51 -9.17 6.54
N THR A 147 -9.76 -8.91 5.47
CA THR A 147 -9.41 -7.53 5.08
C THR A 147 -10.62 -6.80 4.51
N LYS A 148 -11.46 -7.46 3.68
CA LYS A 148 -12.71 -6.87 3.19
C LYS A 148 -13.63 -6.50 4.36
N ASP A 149 -13.86 -7.43 5.29
CA ASP A 149 -14.69 -7.18 6.48
C ASP A 149 -14.15 -6.01 7.32
N LEU A 150 -12.85 -5.98 7.57
CA LEU A 150 -12.17 -4.88 8.27
C LEU A 150 -12.40 -3.52 7.59
N LEU A 151 -12.24 -3.45 6.26
CA LEU A 151 -12.41 -2.22 5.50
C LEU A 151 -13.88 -1.76 5.50
N LEU A 152 -14.81 -2.65 5.19
CA LEU A 152 -16.22 -2.29 5.01
C LEU A 152 -16.91 -2.02 6.34
N ASN A 153 -16.75 -2.92 7.32
CA ASN A 153 -17.54 -2.90 8.55
C ASN A 153 -16.83 -2.12 9.66
N LYS A 154 -15.55 -2.40 9.92
CA LYS A 154 -14.83 -1.75 11.02
C LYS A 154 -14.32 -0.35 10.68
N TYR A 155 -13.89 -0.13 9.44
CA TYR A 155 -13.50 1.21 8.99
C TYR A 155 -14.65 2.00 8.36
N GLY A 156 -15.78 1.36 8.05
CA GLY A 156 -16.98 2.03 7.53
C GLY A 156 -16.82 2.50 6.08
N LEU A 157 -15.98 1.82 5.29
CA LEU A 157 -15.62 2.24 3.94
C LEU A 157 -16.55 1.70 2.85
N LEU A 158 -17.68 1.09 3.23
CA LEU A 158 -18.64 0.53 2.28
C LEU A 158 -19.11 1.52 1.21
N LYS A 159 -19.30 2.79 1.59
CA LYS A 159 -19.74 3.86 0.70
C LYS A 159 -18.76 4.15 -0.44
N LEU A 160 -17.49 3.75 -0.31
CA LEU A 160 -16.46 3.97 -1.34
C LEU A 160 -16.56 2.98 -2.49
N PHE A 161 -17.20 1.83 -2.25
CA PHE A 161 -17.22 0.67 -3.13
C PHE A 161 -18.65 0.30 -3.55
N SER A 162 -19.65 1.10 -3.15
CA SER A 162 -21.04 0.94 -3.59
C SER A 162 -21.28 1.82 -4.82
N PRO A 163 -22.05 1.36 -5.82
CA PRO A 163 -22.38 2.15 -7.03
C PRO A 163 -23.07 3.49 -6.74
#